data_AF-A0A543EJL3-F1
#
_entry.id   AF-A0A543EJL3-F1
#
_cell.length_a   1.000
_cell.length_b   1.000
_cell.length_c   1.000
_cell.angle_alpha   90.00
_cell.angle_beta   90.00
_cell.angle_gamma   90.00
#
_symmetry.space_group_name_H-M   'P 1'
#
loop_
_entity.id
_entity.type
_entity.pdbx_description
1 polymer ?
#
loop_
_entity_poly.entity_id
_entity_poly.type
_entity_poly.pdbx_seq_one_letter_code
_entity_poly.pdbx_strand_id
1 'polypeptide(L)'
;MEYNYFHGAILIDRDYDLSKDFIIREMIKKKYYYFHPNIFSLGESEYPYFYENILISFGRTAKYFVDNEIELKAFLKEFEDILSNLDFETAQITFQASYADYKLFWINKEKLINRPGDALETTLLYFEENQVRYYETEKLYFGLGEIDLFTGYVFDKYDDERVIDFDRKYPGFVYP
;
A
#
# COMPACT_ATOMS: atom_id res chain seq x y z
N MET A 1 22.50 -10.82 1.94
CA MET A 1 22.40 -10.00 3.17
C MET A 1 21.08 -10.37 3.84
N GLU A 2 21.05 -10.69 5.13
CA GLU A 2 19.85 -11.24 5.82
C GLU A 2 18.85 -10.20 6.32
N TYR A 3 19.08 -8.92 6.03
CA TYR A 3 18.26 -7.81 6.51
C TYR A 3 17.38 -7.31 5.38
N ASN A 4 16.09 -7.62 5.49
CA ASN A 4 15.08 -7.04 4.64
C ASN A 4 14.35 -5.97 5.46
N TYR A 5 13.82 -4.96 4.79
CA TYR A 5 12.93 -3.99 5.42
C TYR A 5 11.83 -3.61 4.46
N PHE A 6 10.74 -3.12 5.03
CA PHE A 6 9.74 -2.42 4.27
C PHE A 6 9.44 -1.09 4.94
N HIS A 7 9.05 -0.15 4.11
CA HIS A 7 8.50 1.12 4.57
C HIS A 7 7.41 1.54 3.60
N GLY A 8 6.52 2.41 4.07
CA GLY A 8 5.39 2.83 3.28
C GLY A 8 4.72 4.04 3.87
N ALA A 9 3.68 4.47 3.19
CA ALA A 9 2.81 5.52 3.67
C ALA A 9 1.37 5.27 3.22
N ILE A 10 0.44 5.77 4.03
CA ILE A 10 -1.00 5.75 3.80
C ILE A 10 -1.46 7.21 3.82
N LEU A 11 -2.13 7.64 2.75
CA LEU A 11 -2.79 8.94 2.70
C LEU A 11 -4.21 8.77 3.22
N ILE A 12 -4.50 9.38 4.37
CA ILE A 12 -5.80 9.42 5.02
C ILE A 12 -6.54 10.68 4.56
N ASP A 13 -7.84 10.54 4.27
CA ASP A 13 -8.73 11.65 3.94
C ASP A 13 -9.11 12.44 5.21
N ARG A 14 -10.33 12.28 5.73
CA ARG A 14 -10.85 13.15 6.81
C ARG A 14 -10.83 12.47 8.16
N ASP A 15 -11.07 11.16 8.21
CA ASP A 15 -11.29 10.46 9.48
C ASP A 15 -9.99 9.95 10.12
N TYR A 16 -9.16 10.90 10.54
CA TYR A 16 -7.92 10.60 11.23
C TYR A 16 -8.12 9.93 12.57
N ASP A 17 -9.09 10.38 13.36
CA ASP A 17 -9.25 9.92 14.74
C ASP A 17 -9.72 8.46 14.77
N LEU A 18 -10.65 8.05 13.91
CA LEU A 18 -11.02 6.64 13.78
C LEU A 18 -9.86 5.81 13.21
N SER A 19 -9.15 6.33 12.21
CA SER A 19 -7.98 5.67 11.62
C SER A 19 -6.88 5.42 12.67
N LYS A 20 -6.60 6.44 13.50
CA LYS A 20 -5.64 6.38 14.61
C LYS A 20 -6.09 5.40 15.68
N ASP A 21 -7.37 5.41 16.06
CA ASP A 21 -7.90 4.52 17.09
C ASP A 21 -7.80 3.05 16.65
N PHE A 22 -8.14 2.75 15.40
CA PHE A 22 -7.95 1.43 14.82
C PHE A 22 -6.49 0.98 14.91
N ILE A 23 -5.55 1.84 14.48
CA ILE A 23 -4.11 1.51 14.49
C ILE A 23 -3.62 1.24 15.91
N ILE A 24 -3.95 2.09 16.88
CA ILE A 24 -3.39 1.99 18.23
C ILE A 24 -4.08 0.88 19.05
N ARG A 25 -5.38 0.65 18.87
CA ARG A 25 -6.17 -0.22 19.76
C ARG A 25 -6.59 -1.54 19.12
N GLU A 26 -7.12 -1.50 17.90
CA GLU A 26 -7.73 -2.67 17.28
C GLU A 26 -6.71 -3.59 16.63
N MET A 27 -5.67 -3.04 15.99
CA MET A 27 -4.58 -3.83 15.41
C MET A 27 -3.88 -4.73 16.45
N ILE A 28 -3.74 -4.30 17.70
CA ILE A 28 -3.17 -5.12 18.80
C ILE A 28 -4.02 -6.39 19.01
N LYS A 29 -5.35 -6.26 18.93
CA LYS A 29 -6.28 -7.39 19.13
C LYS A 29 -6.26 -8.34 17.93
N LYS A 30 -6.09 -7.82 16.72
CA LYS A 30 -5.99 -8.59 15.47
C LYS A 30 -4.74 -9.47 15.41
N LYS A 31 -3.66 -9.09 16.11
CA LYS A 31 -2.39 -9.84 16.16
C LYS A 31 -1.79 -10.10 14.78
N TYR A 32 -1.78 -9.08 13.92
CA TYR A 32 -1.11 -9.15 12.63
C TYR A 32 0.36 -9.53 12.79
N TYR A 33 0.84 -10.39 11.89
CA TYR A 33 2.21 -10.88 11.90
C TYR A 33 3.21 -9.85 11.37
N TYR A 34 2.84 -9.14 10.30
CA TYR A 34 3.72 -8.18 9.61
C TYR A 34 3.61 -6.76 10.18
N PHE A 35 2.41 -6.36 10.62
CA PHE A 35 2.11 -4.97 10.99
C PHE A 35 1.78 -4.82 12.47
N HIS A 36 2.78 -4.39 13.25
CA HIS A 36 2.56 -4.01 14.65
C HIS A 36 2.28 -2.50 14.74
N PRO A 37 1.33 -2.01 15.57
CA PRO A 37 0.99 -0.58 15.66
C PRO A 37 2.19 0.37 15.81
N ASN A 38 3.17 -0.03 16.63
CA ASN A 38 4.37 0.77 16.89
C ASN A 38 5.27 1.01 15.66
N ILE A 39 5.01 0.38 14.51
CA ILE A 39 5.76 0.66 13.28
C ILE A 39 5.19 1.86 12.52
N PHE A 40 4.01 2.35 12.91
CA PHE A 40 3.32 3.49 12.30
C PHE A 40 3.69 4.78 13.03
N SER A 41 4.08 5.79 12.26
CA SER A 41 4.34 7.14 12.72
C SER A 41 3.04 7.94 12.69
N LEU A 42 2.34 7.96 13.83
CA LEU A 42 1.05 8.64 13.97
C LEU A 42 1.18 10.11 14.41
N GLY A 43 2.40 10.64 14.55
CA GLY A 43 2.65 11.95 15.18
C GLY A 43 2.60 11.88 16.72
N GLU A 44 3.40 12.69 17.41
CA GLU A 44 3.32 12.80 18.87
C GLU A 44 2.06 13.58 19.29
N SER A 45 1.61 13.34 20.53
CA SER A 45 0.62 14.02 21.42
C SER A 45 -0.26 15.21 20.99
N GLU A 46 0.05 15.92 19.91
CA GLU A 46 -0.74 16.97 19.29
C GLU A 46 -1.49 16.44 18.06
N TYR A 47 -2.62 17.05 17.74
CA TYR A 47 -3.33 16.77 16.50
C TYR A 47 -2.44 17.18 15.33
N PRO A 48 -2.24 16.34 14.29
CA PRO A 48 -1.36 16.70 13.19
C PRO A 48 -1.83 18.00 12.52
N TYR A 49 -0.90 18.89 12.22
CA TYR A 49 -1.18 20.06 11.39
C TYR A 49 -1.21 19.61 9.93
N PHE A 50 -2.41 19.43 9.37
CA PHE A 50 -2.60 19.10 7.95
C PHE A 50 -3.56 20.10 7.29
N TYR A 51 -3.41 20.24 5.97
CA TYR A 51 -4.27 21.11 5.18
C TYR A 51 -5.54 20.39 4.73
N GLU A 52 -5.41 19.22 4.11
CA GLU A 52 -6.53 18.45 3.56
C GLU A 52 -6.44 16.97 3.94
N ASN A 53 -5.33 16.30 3.61
CA ASN A 53 -5.09 14.89 3.91
C ASN A 53 -3.95 14.68 4.92
N ILE A 54 -3.96 13.55 5.62
CA ILE A 54 -2.90 13.16 6.57
C ILE A 54 -2.07 12.02 6.02
N LEU A 55 -0.76 12.15 6.16
CA LEU A 55 0.17 11.09 5.81
C LEU A 55 0.56 10.28 7.05
N ILE A 56 0.24 8.99 7.05
CA ILE A 56 0.75 8.04 8.05
C ILE A 56 1.88 7.25 7.39
N SER A 57 3.12 7.50 7.80
CA SER A 57 4.27 6.70 7.38
C SER A 57 4.47 5.51 8.33
N PHE A 58 5.09 4.44 7.82
CA PHE A 58 5.43 3.28 8.62
C PHE A 58 6.66 2.56 8.09
N GLY A 59 7.32 1.78 8.95
CA GLY A 59 8.46 0.98 8.51
C GLY A 59 8.94 -0.03 9.54
N ARG A 60 9.47 -1.15 9.05
CA ARG A 60 9.94 -2.26 9.88
C ARG A 60 11.11 -2.96 9.21
N THR A 61 12.11 -3.31 10.01
CA THR A 61 13.12 -4.31 9.66
C THR A 61 12.61 -5.71 10.00
N ALA A 62 12.79 -6.68 9.10
CA ALA A 62 12.40 -8.07 9.32
C ALA A 62 13.44 -9.03 8.74
N LYS A 63 13.62 -10.17 9.41
CA LYS A 63 14.48 -11.25 8.92
C LYS A 63 13.64 -12.16 8.03
N TYR A 64 13.99 -12.28 6.75
CA TYR A 64 13.29 -13.10 5.75
C TYR A 64 11.77 -12.91 5.75
N PHE A 65 11.28 -11.84 5.13
CA PHE A 65 9.85 -11.64 4.90
C PHE A 65 9.54 -11.63 3.40
N VAL A 66 8.38 -12.19 3.04
CA VAL A 66 7.87 -12.19 1.66
C VAL A 66 8.86 -12.94 0.75
N ASP A 67 9.32 -14.11 1.19
CA ASP A 67 10.28 -14.93 0.43
C ASP A 67 9.58 -15.86 -0.58
N ASN A 68 8.29 -16.12 -0.37
CA ASN A 68 7.47 -16.96 -1.23
C ASN A 68 6.06 -16.39 -1.40
N GLU A 69 5.30 -16.96 -2.34
CA GLU A 69 3.96 -16.51 -2.70
C GLU A 69 2.98 -16.54 -1.52
N ILE A 70 3.08 -17.53 -0.63
CA ILE A 70 2.19 -17.67 0.53
C ILE A 70 2.41 -16.51 1.50
N GLU A 71 3.66 -16.17 1.77
CA GLU A 71 4.01 -15.02 2.61
C GLU A 71 3.62 -13.69 1.98
N LEU A 72 3.85 -13.52 0.67
CA LEU A 72 3.38 -12.32 -0.05
C LEU A 72 1.86 -12.18 0.10
N LYS A 73 1.09 -13.24 -0.14
CA LYS A 73 -0.37 -13.22 0.00
C LYS A 73 -0.81 -12.93 1.42
N ALA A 74 -0.15 -13.50 2.43
CA ALA A 74 -0.44 -13.21 3.83
C ALA A 74 -0.17 -11.75 4.16
N PHE A 75 0.95 -11.21 3.68
CA PHE A 75 1.30 -9.79 3.84
C PHE A 75 0.25 -8.87 3.19
N LEU A 76 -0.12 -9.12 1.93
CA LEU A 76 -1.11 -8.33 1.20
C LEU A 76 -2.46 -8.35 1.92
N LYS A 77 -2.92 -9.53 2.36
CA LYS A 77 -4.18 -9.69 3.11
C LYS A 77 -4.17 -8.92 4.44
N GLU A 78 -3.08 -8.97 5.20
CA GLU A 78 -2.98 -8.20 6.44
C GLU A 78 -3.01 -6.70 6.17
N PHE A 79 -2.29 -6.24 5.16
CA PHE A 79 -2.26 -4.81 4.82
C PHE A 79 -3.62 -4.33 4.32
N GLU A 80 -4.31 -5.11 3.49
CA GLU A 80 -5.64 -4.76 2.99
C GLU A 80 -6.72 -4.83 4.06
N ASP A 81 -6.62 -5.74 5.04
CA ASP A 81 -7.48 -5.69 6.22
C ASP A 81 -7.24 -4.38 6.99
N ILE A 82 -5.99 -3.93 7.14
CA ILE A 82 -5.69 -2.62 7.74
C ILE A 82 -6.35 -1.51 6.92
N LEU A 83 -6.07 -1.42 5.61
CA LEU A 83 -6.62 -0.39 4.73
C LEU A 83 -8.15 -0.36 4.76
N SER A 84 -8.81 -1.51 4.84
CA SER A 84 -10.28 -1.60 4.89
C SER A 84 -10.91 -1.01 6.15
N ASN A 85 -10.11 -0.75 7.19
CA ASN A 85 -10.53 -0.13 8.44
C ASN A 85 -10.04 1.34 8.56
N LEU A 86 -9.42 1.89 7.51
CA LEU A 86 -8.93 3.27 7.47
C LEU A 86 -9.70 4.08 6.42
N ASP A 87 -9.82 5.38 6.67
CA ASP A 87 -10.39 6.33 5.69
C ASP A 87 -9.34 6.77 4.67
N PHE A 88 -8.69 5.81 4.01
CA PHE A 88 -7.55 6.07 3.13
C PHE A 88 -7.95 6.35 1.68
N GLU A 89 -7.17 7.19 1.00
CA GLU A 89 -7.27 7.44 -0.45
C GLU A 89 -6.30 6.54 -1.22
N THR A 90 -5.02 6.61 -0.87
CA THR A 90 -3.95 5.83 -1.49
C THR A 90 -3.00 5.30 -0.44
N ALA A 91 -2.28 4.24 -0.78
CA ALA A 91 -1.18 3.73 0.03
C ALA A 91 -0.08 3.19 -0.86
N GLN A 92 1.15 3.21 -0.34
CA GLN A 92 2.31 2.63 -0.99
C GLN A 92 3.19 1.90 0.02
N ILE A 93 3.79 0.81 -0.43
CA ILE A 93 4.85 0.08 0.29
C ILE A 93 6.02 -0.18 -0.64
N THR A 94 7.22 0.08 -0.13
CA THR A 94 8.49 -0.34 -0.73
C THR A 94 9.10 -1.46 0.10
N PHE A 95 9.42 -2.57 -0.54
CA PHE A 95 10.22 -3.67 -0.01
C PHE A 95 11.65 -3.54 -0.48
N GLN A 96 12.59 -3.63 0.45
CA GLN A 96 14.00 -3.73 0.12
C GLN A 96 14.58 -4.95 0.82
N ALA A 97 14.84 -5.97 0.00
CA ALA A 97 15.43 -7.24 0.37
C ALA A 97 16.62 -7.52 -0.56
N SER A 98 17.54 -8.39 -0.14
CA SER A 98 18.70 -8.71 -1.00
C SER A 98 18.35 -9.40 -2.31
N TYR A 99 17.11 -9.85 -2.47
CA TYR A 99 16.58 -10.58 -3.62
C TYR A 99 15.35 -9.91 -4.24
N ALA A 100 14.93 -8.75 -3.74
CA ALA A 100 13.70 -8.09 -4.15
C ALA A 100 13.72 -6.60 -3.80
N ASP A 101 13.45 -5.76 -4.80
CA ASP A 101 13.13 -4.35 -4.63
C ASP A 101 11.75 -4.11 -5.26
N TYR A 102 10.71 -4.13 -4.42
CA TYR A 102 9.32 -4.08 -4.86
C TYR A 102 8.62 -2.82 -4.37
N LYS A 103 8.05 -2.04 -5.28
CA LYS A 103 7.14 -0.93 -4.96
C LYS A 103 5.73 -1.35 -5.30
N LEU A 104 4.85 -1.27 -4.31
CA LEU A 104 3.46 -1.70 -4.38
C LEU A 104 2.57 -0.53 -4.02
N PHE A 105 1.45 -0.38 -4.72
CA PHE A 105 0.48 0.67 -4.44
C PHE A 105 -0.94 0.13 -4.29
N TRP A 106 -1.76 0.88 -3.56
CA TRP A 106 -3.20 0.68 -3.40
C TRP A 106 -3.93 1.99 -3.62
N ILE A 107 -5.04 1.95 -4.35
CA ILE A 107 -5.95 3.09 -4.55
C ILE A 107 -7.36 2.66 -4.14
N ASN A 108 -8.00 3.46 -3.29
CA ASN A 108 -9.38 3.24 -2.86
C ASN A 108 -10.36 3.63 -3.98
N LYS A 109 -11.11 2.65 -4.50
CA LYS A 109 -12.06 2.85 -5.59
C LYS A 109 -13.20 3.77 -5.20
N GLU A 110 -13.71 3.65 -3.98
CA GLU A 110 -14.82 4.47 -3.50
C GLU A 110 -14.41 5.94 -3.43
N LYS A 111 -13.21 6.23 -2.94
CA LYS A 111 -12.65 7.59 -2.93
C LYS A 111 -12.46 8.13 -4.34
N LEU A 112 -11.97 7.29 -5.25
CA LEU A 112 -11.74 7.68 -6.65
C LEU A 112 -13.04 7.97 -7.40
N ILE A 113 -14.09 7.17 -7.19
CA ILE A 113 -15.43 7.36 -7.78
C ILE A 113 -16.09 8.64 -7.26
N ASN A 114 -15.92 8.93 -5.97
CA ASN A 114 -16.54 10.09 -5.34
C ASN A 114 -15.73 11.39 -5.51
N ARG A 115 -14.55 11.32 -6.14
CA ARG A 115 -13.72 12.50 -6.43
C ARG A 115 -14.38 13.31 -7.57
N PRO A 116 -14.47 14.65 -7.47
CA PRO A 116 -15.09 15.46 -8.52
C PRO A 116 -14.40 15.28 -9.88
N GLY A 117 -15.20 15.22 -10.95
CA GLY A 117 -14.71 15.05 -12.34
C GLY A 117 -14.59 13.58 -12.76
N ASP A 118 -13.86 13.33 -13.84
CA ASP A 118 -13.69 11.99 -14.44
C ASP A 118 -12.47 11.25 -13.88
N ALA A 119 -12.25 11.32 -12.56
CA ALA A 119 -11.03 10.84 -11.92
C ALA A 119 -10.80 9.34 -12.11
N LEU A 120 -11.86 8.53 -12.04
CA LEU A 120 -11.80 7.10 -12.29
C LEU A 120 -11.39 6.79 -13.74
N GLU A 121 -12.10 7.38 -14.71
CA GLU A 121 -11.83 7.16 -16.14
C GLU A 121 -10.41 7.60 -16.50
N THR A 122 -9.99 8.77 -16.00
CA THR A 122 -8.63 9.30 -16.20
C THR A 122 -7.57 8.35 -15.63
N THR A 123 -7.81 7.78 -14.44
CA THR A 123 -6.86 6.84 -13.81
C THR A 123 -6.75 5.54 -14.59
N LEU A 124 -7.89 5.00 -15.06
CA LEU A 124 -7.91 3.75 -15.83
C LEU A 124 -7.27 3.92 -17.21
N LEU A 125 -7.57 5.03 -17.89
CA LEU A 125 -6.93 5.39 -19.16
C LEU A 125 -5.41 5.52 -18.97
N TYR A 126 -4.99 6.20 -17.91
CA TYR A 126 -3.58 6.35 -17.56
C TYR A 126 -2.90 4.98 -17.34
N PHE A 127 -3.54 4.05 -16.61
CA PHE A 127 -3.01 2.71 -16.41
C PHE A 127 -2.84 1.94 -17.72
N GLU A 128 -3.80 2.06 -18.63
CA GLU A 128 -3.73 1.43 -19.95
C GLU A 128 -2.59 2.02 -20.81
N GLU A 129 -2.56 3.35 -20.95
CA GLU A 129 -1.55 4.08 -21.74
C GLU A 129 -0.13 3.83 -21.24
N ASN A 130 0.04 3.71 -19.92
CA ASN A 130 1.32 3.48 -19.29
C ASN A 130 1.62 2.00 -19.05
N GLN A 131 0.74 1.07 -19.46
CA GLN A 131 0.89 -0.37 -19.27
C GLN A 131 1.20 -0.74 -17.81
N VAL A 132 0.54 -0.07 -16.87
CA VAL A 132 0.71 -0.33 -15.44
C VAL A 132 0.18 -1.73 -15.14
N ARG A 133 0.98 -2.57 -14.46
CA ARG A 133 0.48 -3.85 -13.97
C ARG A 133 -0.28 -3.65 -12.67
N TYR A 134 -1.59 -3.87 -12.72
CA TYR A 134 -2.47 -3.78 -11.57
C TYR A 134 -3.50 -4.92 -11.55
N TYR A 135 -4.13 -5.08 -10.39
CA TYR A 135 -5.19 -6.01 -10.08
C TYR A 135 -6.35 -5.20 -9.48
N GLU A 136 -7.56 -5.64 -9.75
CA GLU A 136 -8.77 -4.97 -9.30
C GLU A 136 -9.58 -5.87 -8.37
N THR A 137 -10.06 -5.30 -7.27
CA THR A 137 -11.08 -5.89 -6.41
C THR A 137 -12.35 -5.04 -6.42
N GLU A 138 -13.35 -5.44 -5.65
CA GLU A 138 -14.52 -4.62 -5.41
C GLU A 138 -14.16 -3.23 -4.86
N LYS A 139 -13.18 -3.15 -3.95
CA LYS A 139 -12.86 -1.93 -3.20
C LYS A 139 -11.60 -1.22 -3.64
N LEU A 140 -10.65 -1.93 -4.26
CA LEU A 140 -9.27 -1.46 -4.43
C LEU A 140 -8.74 -1.70 -5.84
N TYR A 141 -7.86 -0.80 -6.29
CA TYR A 141 -6.83 -1.12 -7.28
C TYR A 141 -5.52 -1.38 -6.53
N PHE A 142 -4.88 -2.52 -6.78
CA PHE A 142 -3.56 -2.86 -6.28
C PHE A 142 -2.59 -2.99 -7.46
N GLY A 143 -1.39 -2.43 -7.40
CA GLY A 143 -0.46 -2.56 -8.51
C GLY A 143 1.01 -2.46 -8.15
N LEU A 144 1.84 -2.65 -9.17
CA LEU A 144 3.30 -2.59 -9.09
C LEU A 144 3.80 -1.24 -9.63
N GLY A 145 4.57 -0.53 -8.82
CA GLY A 145 5.14 0.76 -9.16
C GLY A 145 5.12 1.75 -8.00
N GLU A 146 5.79 2.88 -8.22
CA GLU A 146 5.73 4.03 -7.33
C GLU A 146 4.62 4.98 -7.77
N ILE A 147 3.79 5.40 -6.83
CA ILE A 147 2.75 6.42 -7.05
C ILE A 147 3.07 7.72 -6.32
N ASP A 148 2.57 8.84 -6.87
CA ASP A 148 2.31 10.02 -6.05
C ASP A 148 1.06 9.76 -5.22
N LEU A 149 1.19 9.89 -3.90
CA LEU A 149 0.11 9.52 -2.98
C LEU A 149 -1.13 10.43 -3.11
N PHE A 150 -0.99 11.68 -3.54
CA PHE A 150 -2.14 12.59 -3.65
C PHE A 150 -2.94 12.37 -4.93
N THR A 151 -2.25 12.05 -6.02
CA THR A 151 -2.86 11.88 -7.35
C THR A 151 -3.15 10.42 -7.69
N GLY A 152 -2.39 9.48 -7.14
CA GLY A 152 -2.42 8.06 -7.50
C GLY A 152 -1.72 7.72 -8.82
N TYR A 153 -1.07 8.69 -9.48
CA TYR A 153 -0.35 8.46 -10.74
C TYR A 153 0.97 7.72 -10.50
N VAL A 154 1.36 6.86 -11.45
CA VAL A 154 2.51 5.95 -11.32
C VAL A 154 3.77 6.55 -11.96
N PHE A 155 4.68 7.10 -11.18
CA PHE A 155 5.87 7.81 -11.70
C PHE A 155 7.03 6.87 -12.04
N ASP A 156 7.17 5.77 -11.28
CA ASP A 156 8.16 4.71 -11.53
C ASP A 156 7.41 3.39 -11.71
N LYS A 157 6.92 3.16 -12.93
CA LYS A 157 6.30 1.88 -13.29
C LYS A 157 7.37 0.80 -13.42
N TYR A 158 6.95 -0.43 -13.22
CA TYR A 158 7.83 -1.58 -13.45
C TYR A 158 8.06 -1.71 -14.95
N ASP A 159 9.32 -1.68 -15.36
CA ASP A 159 9.70 -2.07 -16.72
C ASP A 159 9.56 -3.59 -16.89
N ASP A 160 9.67 -4.06 -18.14
CA ASP A 160 9.51 -5.48 -18.46
C ASP A 160 10.47 -6.36 -17.65
N GLU A 161 11.69 -5.89 -17.36
CA GLU A 161 12.67 -6.64 -16.58
C GLU A 161 12.23 -6.83 -15.13
N ARG A 162 11.75 -5.77 -14.46
CA ARG A 162 11.24 -5.84 -13.08
C ARG A 162 9.96 -6.65 -12.99
N VAL A 163 9.08 -6.58 -13.99
CA VAL A 163 7.87 -7.42 -14.06
C VAL A 163 8.26 -8.89 -14.18
N ILE A 164 9.22 -9.22 -15.06
CA ILE A 164 9.72 -10.59 -15.23
C ILE A 164 10.41 -11.09 -13.94
N ASP A 165 11.15 -10.24 -13.24
CA ASP A 165 11.76 -10.61 -11.96
C ASP A 165 10.70 -10.98 -10.91
N PHE A 166 9.64 -10.15 -10.78
CA PHE A 166 8.51 -10.45 -9.91
C PHE A 166 7.86 -11.79 -10.26
N ASP A 167 7.60 -12.05 -11.55
CA ASP A 167 6.99 -13.31 -12.00
C ASP A 167 7.90 -14.52 -11.81
N ARG A 168 9.22 -14.35 -11.89
CA ARG A 168 10.18 -15.42 -11.57
C ARG A 168 10.17 -15.75 -10.08
N LYS A 169 10.06 -14.73 -9.22
CA LYS A 169 10.01 -14.89 -7.77
C LYS A 169 8.69 -15.49 -7.30
N TYR A 170 7.57 -15.09 -7.91
CA TYR A 170 6.22 -15.54 -7.60
C TYR A 170 5.55 -16.15 -8.85
N PRO A 171 6.02 -17.32 -9.31
CA PRO A 171 5.53 -17.93 -10.54
C PRO A 171 4.04 -18.25 -10.44
N GLY A 172 3.25 -17.64 -11.32
CA GLY A 172 1.80 -17.84 -11.33
C GLY A 172 1.07 -17.12 -10.21
N PHE A 173 1.62 -16.02 -9.68
CA PHE A 173 0.98 -15.20 -8.67
C PHE A 173 -0.47 -14.88 -9.04
N VAL A 174 -1.39 -15.33 -8.18
CA VAL A 174 -2.80 -14.97 -8.22
C VAL A 174 -3.06 -14.02 -7.07
N TYR A 175 -3.49 -12.80 -7.37
CA TYR A 175 -3.80 -11.82 -6.34
C TYR A 175 -4.88 -12.37 -5.35
N PRO A 176 -4.67 -12.22 -4.02
CA PRO A 176 -5.41 -12.93 -2.98
C PRO A 176 -6.90 -12.60 -2.80
#